data_AF-A0AA39HLY1-F1
#
_entry.id   AF-A0AA39HLY1-F1
#
_cell.length_a   1.000
_cell.length_b   1.000
_cell.length_c   1.000
_cell.angle_alpha   90.00
_cell.angle_beta   90.00
_cell.angle_gamma   90.00
#
_symmetry.space_group_name_H-M   'P 1'
#
loop_
_entity.id
_entity.type
_entity.pdbx_description
1 polymer ?
#
loop_
_entity_poly.entity_id
_entity_poly.type
_entity_poly.pdbx_seq_one_letter_code
_entity_poly.pdbx_strand_id
1 'polypeptide(L)'
;MSDSLDSRERDLFDSATTGDSSAPTDRALVNLPPSGTESDEDDEEDAMTAAEVLKQMNEIWLNENASPTLLPHRDEIVQLLLGCIRDMEENFANNRDNPDFQLIINVHQLEVHRLTYIINDYLRKRLEKIDTYPEQIMLEDKARIESGCNPNKVLLSAEERTYVNKRLLADKEMMDRVFLNKLPEALRTLHAPGQDLSVERVFLQVNSEPVSGIAMPDMKEPDSEYLIDLEPRSRHLLPFLSVRDALEENKVRLM
;
A
#
# COMPACT_ATOMS: atom_id res chain seq x y z
N MET A 1 -57.89 2.77 45.23
CA MET A 1 -57.23 1.81 44.32
C MET A 1 -57.58 2.29 42.92
N SER A 2 -56.79 3.25 42.40
CA SER A 2 -55.67 3.02 41.45
C SER A 2 -56.22 2.58 40.09
N ASP A 3 -56.04 3.29 38.98
CA ASP A 3 -54.81 3.92 38.50
C ASP A 3 -55.10 5.07 37.53
N SER A 4 -54.34 6.17 37.64
CA SER A 4 -54.33 7.30 36.72
C SER A 4 -53.01 7.27 35.98
N LEU A 5 -53.00 6.77 34.74
CA LEU A 5 -51.82 6.74 33.89
C LEU A 5 -51.66 8.06 33.12
N ASP A 6 -50.43 8.56 33.20
CA ASP A 6 -49.92 9.88 32.94
C ASP A 6 -49.97 10.27 31.45
N SER A 7 -50.42 11.49 31.18
CA SER A 7 -50.65 12.05 29.84
C SER A 7 -49.39 12.70 29.25
N ARG A 8 -48.21 12.16 29.56
CA ARG A 8 -46.91 12.80 29.29
C ARG A 8 -46.08 12.19 28.15
N GLU A 9 -46.56 11.14 27.49
CA GLU A 9 -45.81 10.44 26.44
C GLU A 9 -46.27 10.76 25.00
N ARG A 10 -47.25 11.65 24.82
CA ARG A 10 -47.79 11.99 23.48
C ARG A 10 -47.20 13.22 22.80
N ASP A 11 -46.37 14.00 23.51
CA ASP A 11 -45.87 15.29 23.00
C ASP A 11 -44.43 15.24 22.43
N LEU A 12 -43.82 14.04 22.29
CA LEU A 12 -42.46 13.92 21.75
C LEU A 12 -42.36 13.69 20.23
N PHE A 13 -43.48 13.47 19.52
CA PHE A 13 -43.44 13.00 18.12
C PHE A 13 -44.19 13.88 17.10
N ASP A 14 -44.74 15.03 17.46
CA ASP A 14 -45.57 15.80 16.53
C ASP A 14 -45.32 17.32 16.54
N SER A 15 -44.08 17.74 16.27
CA SER A 15 -43.88 19.10 15.76
C SER A 15 -42.72 19.22 14.77
N ALA A 16 -43.05 19.78 13.61
CA ALA A 16 -42.20 20.44 12.62
C ALA A 16 -41.78 19.62 11.38
N THR A 17 -42.75 19.42 10.49
CA THR A 17 -42.51 19.58 9.04
C THR A 17 -42.99 20.98 8.63
N THR A 18 -42.08 21.85 8.18
CA THR A 18 -42.29 22.94 7.21
C THR A 18 -40.91 23.55 6.92
N GLY A 19 -40.57 23.68 5.63
CA GLY A 19 -39.21 23.63 5.13
C GLY A 19 -38.48 24.96 4.99
N ASP A 20 -37.16 24.85 4.80
CA ASP A 20 -36.42 25.64 3.82
C ASP A 20 -35.15 24.88 3.40
N SER A 21 -34.75 25.09 2.15
CA SER A 21 -33.70 24.39 1.41
C SER A 21 -32.32 24.96 1.73
N SER A 22 -31.44 24.17 2.35
CA SER A 22 -29.99 24.21 2.10
C SER A 22 -29.33 23.00 2.74
N ALA A 23 -28.58 22.22 1.94
CA ALA A 23 -27.82 21.06 2.39
C ALA A 23 -26.89 21.43 3.58
N PRO A 24 -26.72 20.57 4.59
CA PRO A 24 -25.80 20.85 5.68
C PRO A 24 -24.37 20.69 5.17
N THR A 25 -23.70 21.81 4.93
CA THR A 25 -22.28 21.90 4.63
C THR A 25 -21.45 21.27 5.74
N ASP A 26 -20.50 20.47 5.28
CA ASP A 26 -19.42 19.74 5.95
C ASP A 26 -18.64 20.59 6.97
N ARG A 27 -19.24 20.82 8.14
CA ARG A 27 -18.72 21.74 9.19
C ARG A 27 -17.95 21.05 10.31
N ALA A 28 -17.68 19.75 10.21
CA ALA A 28 -17.08 18.98 11.30
C ALA A 28 -15.55 18.81 11.23
N LEU A 29 -14.86 19.39 10.23
CA LEU A 29 -13.39 19.28 10.08
C LEU A 29 -12.61 20.58 10.25
N VAL A 30 -13.25 21.68 10.64
CA VAL A 30 -12.57 22.96 10.85
C VAL A 30 -12.59 23.27 12.34
N ASN A 31 -11.56 22.82 13.07
CA ASN A 31 -11.05 23.49 14.29
C ASN A 31 -9.85 22.69 14.86
N LEU A 32 -8.69 22.85 14.23
CA LEU A 32 -7.39 22.68 14.89
C LEU A 32 -6.90 24.10 15.26
N PRO A 33 -6.32 24.33 16.46
CA PRO A 33 -5.91 25.69 16.87
C PRO A 33 -4.82 26.25 15.94
N PRO A 34 -4.83 27.56 15.63
CA PRO A 34 -3.80 28.18 14.81
C PRO A 34 -2.53 28.36 15.65
N SER A 35 -1.45 27.66 15.28
CA SER A 35 -0.12 28.02 15.73
C SER A 35 0.31 29.29 14.99
N GLY A 36 0.31 30.41 15.70
CA GLY A 36 0.80 31.67 15.17
C GLY A 36 2.32 31.69 15.10
N THR A 37 2.84 31.64 13.88
CA THR A 37 4.10 32.28 13.48
C THR A 37 3.91 32.81 12.06
N GLU A 38 3.66 34.11 11.95
CA GLU A 38 3.73 34.84 10.68
C GLU A 38 5.21 35.04 10.32
N SER A 39 5.69 34.39 9.25
CA SER A 39 6.60 34.94 8.24
C SER A 39 7.11 33.82 7.32
N ASP A 40 6.83 33.97 6.02
CA ASP A 40 7.46 33.37 4.83
C ASP A 40 6.46 32.63 3.93
N GLU A 41 5.64 33.44 3.24
CA GLU A 41 4.89 33.08 2.03
C GLU A 41 5.91 32.87 0.88
N ASP A 42 6.60 31.72 0.83
CA ASP A 42 7.30 31.23 -0.40
C ASP A 42 7.83 29.76 -0.31
N ASP A 43 7.33 28.91 0.61
CA ASP A 43 7.69 27.47 0.73
C ASP A 43 6.44 26.54 0.73
N GLU A 44 5.43 26.83 -0.10
CA GLU A 44 4.21 26.01 -0.24
C GLU A 44 4.27 25.01 -1.44
N GLU A 45 5.47 24.61 -1.87
CA GLU A 45 5.64 23.53 -2.85
C GLU A 45 5.85 22.17 -2.13
N ASP A 46 4.82 21.33 -2.18
CA ASP A 46 4.83 19.86 -2.01
C ASP A 46 4.78 19.24 -0.60
N ALA A 47 4.06 19.81 0.37
CA ALA A 47 3.65 19.05 1.56
C ALA A 47 2.45 18.13 1.25
N MET A 48 2.69 16.83 0.98
CA MET A 48 1.61 15.83 0.85
C MET A 48 0.73 15.83 2.09
N THR A 49 -0.59 15.93 1.90
CA THR A 49 -1.54 15.87 3.02
C THR A 49 -1.66 14.45 3.56
N ALA A 50 -1.99 14.29 4.84
CA ALA A 50 -2.15 12.97 5.46
C ALA A 50 -3.21 12.09 4.74
N ALA A 51 -4.26 12.71 4.19
CA ALA A 51 -5.29 12.02 3.42
C ALA A 51 -4.76 11.47 2.08
N GLU A 52 -3.87 12.21 1.42
CA GLU A 52 -3.22 11.78 0.18
C GLU A 52 -2.22 10.64 0.44
N VAL A 53 -1.44 10.73 1.52
CA VAL A 53 -0.53 9.65 1.94
C VAL A 53 -1.32 8.36 2.17
N LEU A 54 -2.44 8.42 2.89
CA LEU A 54 -3.28 7.25 3.13
C LEU A 54 -3.88 6.69 1.83
N LYS A 55 -4.30 7.55 0.91
CA LYS A 55 -4.79 7.11 -0.40
C LYS A 55 -3.70 6.38 -1.17
N GLN A 56 -2.49 6.94 -1.25
CA GLN A 56 -1.36 6.29 -1.93
C GLN A 56 -0.98 4.96 -1.26
N MET A 57 -0.98 4.90 0.07
CA MET A 57 -0.70 3.66 0.79
C MET A 57 -1.70 2.57 0.46
N ASN A 58 -3.01 2.89 0.41
CA ASN A 58 -4.02 1.91 0.03
C ASN A 58 -3.79 1.38 -1.40
N GLU A 59 -3.37 2.24 -2.32
CA GLU A 59 -3.09 1.85 -3.70
C GLU A 59 -1.89 0.91 -3.79
N ILE A 60 -0.79 1.27 -3.12
CA ILE A 60 0.43 0.45 -3.09
C ILE A 60 0.16 -0.90 -2.40
N TRP A 61 -0.59 -0.89 -1.29
CA TRP A 61 -0.97 -2.10 -0.57
C TRP A 61 -1.83 -3.04 -1.42
N LEU A 62 -2.86 -2.52 -2.10
CA LEU A 62 -3.70 -3.32 -3.00
C LEU A 62 -2.90 -3.89 -4.17
N ASN A 63 -2.04 -3.06 -4.78
CA ASN A 63 -1.18 -3.50 -5.88
C ASN A 63 -0.22 -4.61 -5.43
N GLU A 64 0.40 -4.47 -4.26
CA GLU A 64 1.29 -5.51 -3.71
C GLU A 64 0.53 -6.80 -3.37
N ASN A 65 -0.71 -6.71 -2.89
CA ASN A 65 -1.53 -7.89 -2.62
C ASN A 65 -1.97 -8.64 -3.89
N ALA A 66 -2.27 -7.90 -4.95
CA ALA A 66 -2.75 -8.47 -6.21
C ALA A 66 -1.64 -8.82 -7.21
N SER A 67 -0.41 -8.35 -6.99
CA SER A 67 0.72 -8.68 -7.87
C SER A 67 1.35 -10.02 -7.48
N PRO A 68 1.77 -10.83 -8.46
CA PRO A 68 2.44 -12.10 -8.19
C PRO A 68 3.93 -11.95 -7.88
N THR A 69 4.55 -10.85 -8.31
CA THR A 69 5.94 -10.51 -7.98
C THR A 69 6.01 -9.38 -6.97
N LEU A 70 7.20 -9.20 -6.39
CA LEU A 70 7.50 -8.04 -5.57
C LEU A 70 7.47 -6.76 -6.43
N LEU A 71 6.82 -5.71 -5.94
CA LEU A 71 6.81 -4.38 -6.58
C LEU A 71 7.88 -3.46 -5.97
N PRO A 72 8.19 -2.32 -6.59
CA PRO A 72 9.10 -1.33 -6.01
C PRO A 72 8.67 -0.90 -4.60
N HIS A 73 9.63 -0.82 -3.68
CA HIS A 73 9.37 -0.44 -2.31
C HIS A 73 9.13 1.07 -2.20
N ARG A 74 8.02 1.48 -1.59
CA ARG A 74 7.67 2.89 -1.36
C ARG A 74 7.95 3.28 0.10
N ASP A 75 9.24 3.33 0.47
CA ASP A 75 9.67 3.61 1.86
C ASP A 75 9.13 4.95 2.35
N GLU A 76 9.18 5.97 1.49
CA GLU A 76 8.71 7.33 1.78
C GLU A 76 7.29 7.34 2.37
N ILE A 77 6.35 6.61 1.75
CA ILE A 77 4.95 6.54 2.20
C ILE A 77 4.83 5.79 3.53
N VAL A 78 5.61 4.73 3.71
CA VAL A 78 5.62 3.94 4.95
C VAL A 78 6.16 4.79 6.11
N GLN A 79 7.29 5.49 5.90
CA GLN A 79 7.89 6.36 6.92
C GLN A 79 6.97 7.52 7.30
N LEU A 80 6.31 8.14 6.32
CA LEU A 80 5.32 9.19 6.57
C LEU A 80 4.16 8.69 7.44
N LEU A 81 3.58 7.52 7.13
CA LEU A 81 2.49 6.98 7.95
C LEU A 81 2.92 6.55 9.34
N LEU A 82 4.12 5.98 9.50
CA LEU A 82 4.68 5.68 10.81
C LEU A 82 4.89 6.96 11.64
N GLY A 83 5.30 8.06 11.00
CA GLY A 83 5.33 9.39 11.59
C GLY A 83 3.95 9.83 12.08
N CYS A 84 2.93 9.77 11.20
CA CYS A 84 1.56 10.12 11.57
C CYS A 84 1.02 9.29 12.75
N ILE A 85 1.33 8.00 12.81
CA ILE A 85 0.95 7.13 13.94
C ILE A 85 1.60 7.63 15.24
N ARG A 86 2.91 7.89 15.22
CA ARG A 86 3.65 8.37 16.39
C ARG A 86 3.09 9.70 16.91
N ASP A 87 2.80 10.62 16.01
CA ASP A 87 2.26 11.94 16.37
C ASP A 87 0.86 11.82 16.99
N MET A 88 0.01 10.91 16.48
CA MET A 88 -1.27 10.60 17.10
C MET A 88 -1.13 9.98 18.49
N GLU A 89 -0.19 9.04 18.67
CA GLU A 89 0.07 8.40 19.96
C GLU A 89 0.57 9.40 21.02
N GLU A 90 1.45 10.33 20.63
CA GLU A 90 1.90 11.42 21.51
C GLU A 90 0.74 12.34 21.91
N ASN A 91 -0.13 12.69 20.96
CA ASN A 91 -1.34 13.48 21.25
C ASN A 91 -2.28 12.78 22.22
N PHE A 92 -2.42 11.45 22.17
CA PHE A 92 -3.20 10.69 23.14
C PHE A 92 -2.57 10.76 24.53
N ALA A 93 -1.25 10.60 24.62
CA ALA A 93 -0.52 10.63 25.88
C ALA A 93 -0.69 11.99 26.59
N ASN A 94 -0.64 13.08 25.83
CA ASN A 94 -0.74 14.44 26.34
C ASN A 94 -2.17 14.84 26.78
N ASN A 95 -3.22 14.24 26.19
CA ASN A 95 -4.61 14.63 26.44
C ASN A 95 -5.44 13.56 27.19
N ARG A 96 -4.79 12.51 27.69
CA ARG A 96 -5.44 11.34 28.30
C ARG A 96 -6.39 11.68 29.45
N ASP A 97 -6.04 12.66 30.27
CA ASP A 97 -6.79 13.03 31.47
C ASP A 97 -7.91 14.05 31.21
N ASN A 98 -8.02 14.56 29.98
CA ASN A 98 -9.03 15.55 29.63
C ASN A 98 -10.34 14.85 29.20
N PRO A 99 -11.44 15.00 29.96
CA PRO A 99 -12.70 14.34 29.66
C PRO A 99 -13.32 14.76 28.33
N ASP A 100 -13.06 16.00 27.88
CA ASP A 100 -13.64 16.54 26.64
C ASP A 100 -13.03 15.89 25.39
N PHE A 101 -11.82 15.34 25.50
CA PHE A 101 -11.12 14.69 24.39
C PHE A 101 -11.29 13.17 24.35
N GLN A 102 -11.97 12.54 25.33
CA GLN A 102 -12.06 11.07 25.40
C GLN A 102 -12.68 10.43 24.15
N LEU A 103 -13.74 11.01 23.59
CA LEU A 103 -14.38 10.50 22.37
C LEU A 103 -13.44 10.62 21.16
N ILE A 104 -12.77 11.76 21.02
CA ILE A 104 -11.83 12.05 19.93
C ILE A 104 -10.65 11.07 20.00
N ILE A 105 -10.08 10.86 21.19
CA ILE A 105 -9.00 9.90 21.42
C ILE A 105 -9.44 8.48 21.03
N ASN A 106 -10.64 8.04 21.43
CA ASN A 106 -11.14 6.71 21.05
C ASN A 106 -11.29 6.54 19.52
N VAL A 107 -11.74 7.57 18.81
CA VAL A 107 -11.85 7.54 17.34
C VAL A 107 -10.46 7.46 16.69
N HIS A 108 -9.50 8.27 17.16
CA HIS A 108 -8.14 8.22 16.61
C HIS A 108 -7.40 6.93 16.98
N GLN A 109 -7.67 6.30 18.12
CA GLN A 109 -7.14 4.97 18.45
C GLN A 109 -7.60 3.92 17.44
N LEU A 110 -8.87 3.95 17.03
CA LEU A 110 -9.36 3.07 15.95
C LEU A 110 -8.60 3.33 14.65
N GLU A 111 -8.30 4.58 14.33
CA GLU A 111 -7.54 4.91 13.13
C GLU A 111 -6.08 4.42 13.21
N VAL A 112 -5.41 4.60 14.35
CA VAL A 112 -4.07 4.05 14.58
C VAL A 112 -4.06 2.53 14.36
N HIS A 113 -5.08 1.81 14.85
CA HIS A 113 -5.20 0.37 14.59
C HIS A 113 -5.38 0.04 13.10
N ARG A 114 -6.21 0.81 12.37
CA ARG A 114 -6.41 0.62 10.92
C ARG A 114 -5.13 0.87 10.13
N LEU A 115 -4.41 1.96 10.41
CA LEU A 115 -3.14 2.30 9.75
C LEU A 115 -2.07 1.25 10.05
N THR A 116 -1.93 0.87 11.32
CA THR A 116 -1.00 -0.18 11.75
C THR A 116 -1.29 -1.51 11.06
N TYR A 117 -2.57 -1.87 10.89
CA TYR A 117 -2.94 -3.07 10.16
C TYR A 117 -2.48 -3.02 8.69
N ILE A 118 -2.79 -1.93 7.97
CA ILE A 118 -2.44 -1.77 6.55
C ILE A 118 -0.91 -1.84 6.35
N ILE A 119 -0.13 -1.14 7.18
CA ILE A 119 1.34 -1.16 7.11
C ILE A 119 1.89 -2.57 7.36
N ASN A 120 1.41 -3.23 8.42
CA ASN A 120 1.88 -4.58 8.76
C ASN A 120 1.52 -5.61 7.71
N ASP A 121 0.32 -5.53 7.12
CA ASP A 121 -0.12 -6.44 6.07
C ASP A 121 0.70 -6.25 4.80
N TYR A 122 0.93 -4.99 4.39
CA TYR A 122 1.83 -4.64 3.28
C TYR A 122 3.23 -5.22 3.48
N LEU A 123 3.86 -4.96 4.63
CA LEU A 123 5.21 -5.44 4.92
C LEU A 123 5.28 -6.97 5.00
N ARG A 124 4.27 -7.64 5.59
CA ARG A 124 4.20 -9.11 5.58
C ARG A 124 4.10 -9.67 4.18
N LYS A 125 3.24 -9.10 3.32
CA LYS A 125 3.07 -9.58 1.96
C LYS A 125 4.37 -9.49 1.16
N ARG A 126 5.09 -8.39 1.34
CA ARG A 126 6.43 -8.21 0.75
C ARG A 126 7.43 -9.25 1.24
N LEU A 127 7.51 -9.47 2.55
CA LEU A 127 8.40 -10.48 3.13
C LEU A 127 8.05 -11.89 2.64
N GLU A 128 6.76 -12.24 2.52
CA GLU A 128 6.31 -13.53 1.98
C GLU A 128 6.81 -13.75 0.54
N LYS A 129 6.71 -12.74 -0.33
CA LYS A 129 7.22 -12.80 -1.71
C LYS A 129 8.73 -12.89 -1.77
N ILE A 130 9.40 -12.13 -0.91
CA ILE A 130 10.86 -12.17 -0.74
C ILE A 130 11.33 -13.57 -0.35
N ASP A 131 10.62 -14.22 0.58
CA ASP A 131 10.94 -15.57 1.05
C ASP A 131 10.70 -16.65 -0.02
N THR A 132 9.79 -16.40 -0.97
CA THR A 132 9.48 -17.36 -2.02
C THR A 132 10.58 -17.42 -3.09
N TYR A 133 11.13 -16.27 -3.50
CA TYR A 133 12.14 -16.18 -4.56
C TYR A 133 13.34 -15.27 -4.21
N PRO A 134 14.09 -15.56 -3.13
CA PRO A 134 15.10 -14.64 -2.59
C PRO A 134 16.30 -14.43 -3.53
N GLU A 135 16.73 -15.46 -4.26
CA GLU A 135 17.86 -15.36 -5.20
C GLU A 135 17.54 -14.48 -6.41
N GLN A 136 16.35 -14.68 -7.00
CA GLN A 136 15.89 -13.90 -8.15
C GLN A 136 15.69 -12.44 -7.79
N ILE A 137 15.06 -12.16 -6.64
CA ILE A 137 14.82 -10.80 -6.18
C ILE A 137 16.14 -10.06 -5.92
N MET A 138 17.13 -10.75 -5.34
CA MET A 138 18.46 -10.17 -5.12
C MET A 138 19.20 -9.89 -6.44
N LEU A 139 19.05 -10.76 -7.45
CA LEU A 139 19.63 -10.55 -8.77
C LEU A 139 18.96 -9.35 -9.47
N GLU A 140 17.65 -9.25 -9.39
CA GLU A 140 16.88 -8.15 -9.97
C GLU A 140 17.22 -6.81 -9.32
N ASP A 141 17.30 -6.75 -7.97
CA ASP A 141 17.68 -5.55 -7.24
C ASP A 141 19.06 -5.05 -7.67
N LYS A 142 20.04 -5.94 -7.83
CA LYS A 142 21.38 -5.59 -8.36
C LYS A 142 21.32 -5.06 -9.79
N ALA A 143 20.58 -5.73 -10.67
CA ALA A 143 20.44 -5.30 -12.06
C ALA A 143 19.82 -3.89 -12.17
N ARG A 144 18.83 -3.58 -11.32
CA ARG A 144 18.21 -2.24 -11.24
C ARG A 144 19.20 -1.18 -10.74
N ILE A 145 20.01 -1.50 -9.73
CA ILE A 145 21.05 -0.59 -9.20
C ILE A 145 22.12 -0.31 -10.26
N GLU A 146 22.62 -1.36 -10.93
CA GLU A 146 23.65 -1.24 -11.97
C GLU A 146 23.16 -0.44 -13.18
N SER A 147 21.86 -0.53 -13.51
CA SER A 147 21.23 0.23 -14.58
C SER A 147 20.99 1.71 -14.24
N GLY A 148 21.35 2.17 -13.02
CA GLY A 148 21.19 3.57 -12.61
C GLY A 148 19.73 4.00 -12.48
N CYS A 149 18.86 3.12 -12.00
CA CYS A 149 17.43 3.35 -11.94
C CYS A 149 17.05 4.56 -11.05
N ASN A 150 15.93 5.22 -11.38
CA ASN A 150 15.36 6.30 -10.59
C ASN A 150 15.13 5.87 -9.13
N PRO A 151 15.27 6.78 -8.14
CA PRO A 151 15.04 6.47 -6.73
C PRO A 151 13.65 5.88 -6.45
N ASN A 152 12.65 6.27 -7.25
CA ASN A 152 11.27 5.78 -7.17
C ASN A 152 11.06 4.31 -7.62
N LYS A 153 12.08 3.65 -8.17
CA LYS A 153 12.01 2.27 -8.70
C LYS A 153 12.89 1.28 -7.95
N VAL A 154 13.38 1.67 -6.77
CA VAL A 154 14.14 0.81 -5.87
C VAL A 154 13.26 -0.36 -5.44
N LEU A 155 13.75 -1.60 -5.64
CA LEU A 155 12.96 -2.81 -5.40
C LEU A 155 12.88 -3.15 -3.91
N LEU A 156 14.02 -3.09 -3.23
CA LEU A 156 14.17 -3.45 -1.82
C LEU A 156 14.56 -2.26 -0.96
N SER A 157 13.96 -2.16 0.23
CA SER A 157 14.49 -1.32 1.30
C SER A 157 15.86 -1.81 1.80
N ALA A 158 16.63 -0.95 2.46
CA ALA A 158 17.92 -1.32 3.05
C ALA A 158 17.78 -2.45 4.09
N GLU A 159 16.69 -2.44 4.84
CA GLU A 159 16.36 -3.46 5.84
C GLU A 159 15.98 -4.78 5.18
N GLU A 160 15.14 -4.74 4.15
CA GLU A 160 14.77 -5.89 3.32
C GLU A 160 16.01 -6.52 2.67
N ARG A 161 16.91 -5.71 2.09
CA ARG A 161 18.17 -6.21 1.51
C ARG A 161 19.04 -6.90 2.54
N THR A 162 19.09 -6.37 3.76
CA THR A 162 19.83 -7.01 4.86
C THR A 162 19.19 -8.33 5.26
N TYR A 163 17.86 -8.39 5.30
CA TYR A 163 17.11 -9.62 5.55
C TYR A 163 17.39 -10.70 4.51
N VAL A 164 17.28 -10.38 3.20
CA VAL A 164 17.51 -11.35 2.12
C VAL A 164 18.93 -11.89 2.15
N ASN A 165 19.94 -11.03 2.38
CA ASN A 165 21.32 -11.48 2.48
C ASN A 165 21.54 -12.46 3.65
N LYS A 166 20.97 -12.16 4.83
CA LYS A 166 21.03 -13.05 5.99
C LYS A 166 20.33 -14.38 5.72
N ARG A 167 19.16 -14.33 5.07
CA ARG A 167 18.39 -15.51 4.68
C ARG A 167 19.18 -16.42 3.74
N LEU A 168 19.70 -15.87 2.65
CA LEU A 168 20.48 -16.62 1.66
C LEU A 168 21.75 -17.24 2.25
N LEU A 169 22.42 -16.52 3.17
CA LEU A 169 23.59 -17.04 3.87
C LEU A 169 23.21 -18.21 4.79
N ALA A 170 22.14 -18.08 5.58
CA ALA A 170 21.64 -19.14 6.45
C ALA A 170 21.20 -20.38 5.66
N ASP A 171 20.54 -20.20 4.52
CA ASP A 171 20.14 -21.29 3.63
C ASP A 171 21.37 -22.03 3.08
N LYS A 172 22.41 -21.30 2.64
CA LYS A 172 23.67 -21.90 2.18
C LYS A 172 24.38 -22.68 3.29
N GLU A 173 24.53 -22.10 4.48
CA GLU A 173 25.15 -22.78 5.63
C GLU A 173 24.39 -24.05 6.02
N MET A 174 23.06 -24.01 6.00
CA MET A 174 22.22 -25.18 6.25
C MET A 174 22.42 -26.25 5.17
N MET A 175 22.36 -25.89 3.89
CA MET A 175 22.56 -26.83 2.77
C MET A 175 23.96 -27.46 2.81
N ASP A 176 24.99 -26.66 3.08
CA ASP A 176 26.38 -27.10 3.26
C ASP A 176 26.50 -28.12 4.38
N ARG A 177 25.92 -27.83 5.54
CA ARG A 177 25.93 -28.73 6.70
C ARG A 177 25.19 -30.04 6.43
N VAL A 178 24.05 -29.99 5.74
CA VAL A 178 23.18 -31.17 5.55
C VAL A 178 23.74 -32.09 4.46
N PHE A 179 24.07 -31.55 3.28
CA PHE A 179 24.38 -32.39 2.12
C PHE A 179 25.42 -31.85 1.13
N LEU A 180 25.62 -30.53 0.93
CA LEU A 180 26.54 -30.07 -0.13
C LEU A 180 28.00 -30.49 0.12
N ASN A 181 28.42 -30.56 1.39
CA ASN A 181 29.75 -31.07 1.75
C ASN A 181 29.98 -32.54 1.38
N LYS A 182 28.92 -33.32 1.16
CA LYS A 182 28.98 -34.73 0.74
C LYS A 182 28.96 -34.89 -0.79
N LEU A 183 28.64 -33.83 -1.51
CA LEU A 183 28.59 -33.85 -2.98
C LEU A 183 29.96 -33.53 -3.59
N PRO A 184 30.25 -34.07 -4.79
CA PRO A 184 31.38 -33.64 -5.61
C PRO A 184 31.29 -32.15 -5.94
N GLU A 185 32.44 -31.49 -6.10
CA GLU A 185 32.54 -30.03 -6.27
C GLU A 185 31.65 -29.49 -7.40
N ALA A 186 31.54 -30.21 -8.52
CA ALA A 186 30.70 -29.85 -9.65
C ALA A 186 29.19 -29.74 -9.35
N LEU A 187 28.71 -30.35 -8.25
CA LEU A 187 27.30 -30.37 -7.86
C LEU A 187 27.03 -29.55 -6.58
N ARG A 188 28.03 -28.82 -6.07
CA ARG A 188 27.85 -27.98 -4.87
C ARG A 188 27.14 -26.66 -5.17
N THR A 189 27.12 -26.24 -6.43
CA THR A 189 26.40 -25.04 -6.86
C THR A 189 24.96 -25.41 -7.21
N LEU A 190 24.02 -25.01 -6.36
CA LEU A 190 22.60 -25.06 -6.65
C LEU A 190 22.15 -23.67 -7.10
N HIS A 191 21.48 -23.61 -8.24
CA HIS A 191 20.76 -22.41 -8.66
C HIS A 191 19.29 -22.62 -8.28
N ALA A 192 18.68 -21.67 -7.57
CA ALA A 192 17.24 -21.73 -7.34
C ALA A 192 16.49 -21.61 -8.69
N PRO A 193 15.43 -22.41 -8.91
CA PRO A 193 14.57 -22.19 -10.05
C PRO A 193 13.91 -20.81 -9.94
N GLY A 194 13.96 -20.03 -11.02
CA GLY A 194 13.29 -18.74 -11.09
C GLY A 194 11.76 -18.88 -11.09
N GLN A 195 11.08 -17.80 -10.74
CA GLN A 195 9.65 -17.63 -10.88
C GLN A 195 9.27 -17.51 -12.36
N ASP A 196 8.37 -18.39 -12.82
CA ASP A 196 7.77 -18.30 -14.15
C ASP A 196 6.46 -17.52 -14.08
N LEU A 197 6.46 -16.33 -14.69
CA LEU A 197 5.36 -15.36 -14.69
C LEU A 197 4.56 -15.38 -16.00
N SER A 198 4.90 -16.26 -16.93
CA SER A 198 4.32 -16.28 -18.28
C SER A 198 2.81 -16.56 -18.28
N VAL A 199 2.33 -17.35 -17.33
CA VAL A 199 0.93 -17.80 -17.23
C VAL A 199 0.09 -16.92 -16.31
N GLU A 200 0.71 -16.14 -15.42
CA GLU A 200 -0.04 -15.38 -14.43
C GLU A 200 -0.80 -14.23 -15.06
N ARG A 201 -2.04 -14.03 -14.60
CA ARG A 201 -2.97 -13.01 -15.09
C ARG A 201 -3.48 -12.21 -13.91
N VAL A 202 -3.55 -10.90 -14.06
CA VAL A 202 -4.01 -9.98 -13.03
C VAL A 202 -5.20 -9.17 -13.54
N PHE A 203 -6.15 -8.91 -12.65
CA PHE A 203 -7.21 -7.94 -12.91
C PHE A 203 -6.65 -6.55 -12.70
N LEU A 204 -6.84 -5.69 -13.69
CA LEU A 204 -6.41 -4.31 -13.62
C LEU A 204 -7.55 -3.37 -14.00
N GLN A 205 -7.47 -2.18 -13.44
CA GLN A 205 -8.26 -1.03 -13.84
C GLN A 205 -7.32 0.05 -14.35
N VAL A 206 -7.64 0.58 -15.53
CA VAL A 206 -6.89 1.71 -16.11
C VAL A 206 -7.27 2.98 -15.34
N ASN A 207 -6.27 3.79 -15.00
CA ASN A 207 -6.53 5.09 -14.39
C ASN A 207 -7.12 6.07 -15.43
N SER A 208 -7.10 7.37 -15.15
CA SER A 208 -7.77 8.38 -15.98
C SER A 208 -7.11 8.61 -17.35
N GLU A 209 -5.86 8.19 -17.54
CA GLU A 209 -5.12 8.38 -18.79
C GLU A 209 -5.17 7.11 -19.67
N PRO A 210 -5.35 7.26 -21.00
CA PRO A 210 -5.31 6.12 -21.91
C PRO A 210 -3.90 5.54 -21.99
N VAL A 211 -3.79 4.21 -21.88
CA VAL A 211 -2.52 3.50 -22.02
C VAL A 211 -2.53 2.76 -23.35
N SER A 212 -1.78 3.30 -24.31
CA SER A 212 -1.65 2.71 -25.64
C SER A 212 -0.42 1.85 -25.76
N GLY A 213 -0.48 0.81 -26.61
CA GLY A 213 0.68 0.04 -27.01
C GLY A 213 1.17 -1.00 -25.99
N ILE A 214 0.29 -1.62 -25.21
CA ILE A 214 0.68 -2.73 -24.33
C ILE A 214 0.89 -3.98 -25.17
N ALA A 215 2.12 -4.53 -25.14
CA ALA A 215 2.50 -5.75 -25.84
C ALA A 215 1.93 -6.98 -25.15
N MET A 216 1.08 -7.72 -25.85
CA MET A 216 0.40 -8.89 -25.35
C MET A 216 0.85 -10.13 -26.12
N PRO A 217 1.33 -11.18 -25.43
CA PRO A 217 1.65 -12.44 -26.09
C PRO A 217 0.37 -13.11 -26.61
N ASP A 218 0.36 -13.55 -27.86
CA ASP A 218 -0.74 -14.31 -28.46
C ASP A 218 -0.83 -15.71 -27.83
N MET A 219 -2.05 -16.14 -27.50
CA MET A 219 -2.31 -17.46 -26.93
C MET A 219 -2.13 -18.59 -27.96
N LYS A 220 -2.13 -18.28 -29.26
CA LYS A 220 -1.93 -19.26 -30.34
C LYS A 220 -0.48 -19.37 -30.79
N GLU A 221 0.25 -18.26 -30.74
CA GLU A 221 1.63 -18.15 -31.18
C GLU A 221 2.44 -17.46 -30.08
N PRO A 222 3.19 -18.21 -29.26
CA PRO A 222 3.90 -17.65 -28.11
C PRO A 222 5.00 -16.64 -28.48
N ASP A 223 5.44 -16.60 -29.74
CA ASP A 223 6.43 -15.65 -30.27
C ASP A 223 5.78 -14.40 -30.92
N SER A 224 4.44 -14.34 -30.97
CA SER A 224 3.69 -13.23 -31.57
C SER A 224 3.18 -12.30 -30.48
N GLU A 225 3.45 -11.00 -30.63
CA GLU A 225 2.95 -9.96 -29.75
C GLU A 225 1.96 -9.06 -30.50
N TYR A 226 0.82 -8.76 -29.87
CA TYR A 226 -0.14 -7.77 -30.37
C TYR A 226 -0.24 -6.60 -29.41
N LEU A 227 -0.37 -5.39 -29.96
CA LEU A 227 -0.52 -4.18 -29.17
C LEU A 227 -2.01 -3.95 -28.88
N ILE A 228 -2.35 -3.78 -27.60
CA ILE A 228 -3.69 -3.37 -27.17
C ILE A 228 -3.62 -1.94 -26.63
N ASP A 229 -4.62 -1.14 -27.01
CA ASP A 229 -4.91 0.14 -26.39
C ASP A 229 -5.96 -0.03 -25.30
N LEU A 230 -5.68 0.46 -24.09
CA LEU A 230 -6.59 0.38 -22.96
C LEU A 230 -7.34 1.70 -22.76
N GLU A 231 -8.67 1.61 -22.77
CA GLU A 231 -9.55 2.75 -22.51
C GLU A 231 -9.49 3.18 -21.02
N PRO A 232 -9.59 4.48 -20.71
CA PRO A 232 -9.56 4.95 -19.33
C PRO A 232 -10.75 4.42 -18.54
N ARG A 233 -10.53 4.08 -17.26
CA ARG A 233 -11.54 3.52 -16.33
C ARG A 233 -12.13 2.15 -16.71
N SER A 234 -11.61 1.50 -17.75
CA SER A 234 -12.00 0.14 -18.10
C SER A 234 -11.24 -0.90 -17.26
N ARG A 235 -11.80 -2.11 -17.18
CA ARG A 235 -11.23 -3.23 -16.41
C ARG A 235 -10.87 -4.36 -17.34
N HIS A 236 -9.67 -4.91 -17.18
CA HIS A 236 -9.12 -5.94 -18.06
C HIS A 236 -8.45 -7.06 -17.25
N LEU A 237 -8.34 -8.24 -17.85
CA LEU A 237 -7.57 -9.37 -17.33
C LEU A 237 -6.41 -9.62 -18.27
N LEU A 238 -5.20 -9.21 -17.89
CA LEU A 238 -4.00 -9.29 -18.74
C LEU A 238 -2.86 -10.05 -18.04
N PRO A 239 -1.89 -10.60 -18.81
CA PRO A 239 -0.61 -11.08 -18.30
C PRO A 239 0.10 -10.03 -17.48
N PHE A 240 0.62 -10.43 -16.31
CA PHE A 240 1.31 -9.51 -15.41
C PHE A 240 2.55 -8.89 -16.07
N LEU A 241 3.32 -9.67 -16.83
CA LEU A 241 4.54 -9.20 -17.50
C LEU A 241 4.29 -8.01 -18.43
N SER A 242 3.19 -8.04 -19.19
CA SER A 242 2.82 -6.98 -20.14
C SER A 242 2.46 -5.65 -19.44
N VAL A 243 1.97 -5.72 -18.20
CA VAL A 243 1.43 -4.57 -17.48
C VAL A 243 2.36 -4.06 -16.38
N ARG A 244 3.49 -4.74 -16.16
CA ARG A 244 4.46 -4.42 -15.11
C ARG A 244 4.95 -2.98 -15.22
N ASP A 245 5.38 -2.57 -16.40
CA ASP A 245 5.93 -1.22 -16.62
C ASP A 245 4.85 -0.15 -16.43
N ALA A 246 3.64 -0.39 -16.95
CA ALA A 246 2.49 0.50 -16.76
C ALA A 246 2.08 0.63 -15.29
N LEU A 247 2.25 -0.44 -14.50
CA LEU A 247 1.99 -0.45 -13.06
C LEU A 247 3.05 0.36 -12.30
N GLU A 248 4.33 0.19 -12.64
CA GLU A 248 5.42 1.00 -12.05
C GLU A 248 5.29 2.49 -12.38
N GLU A 249 4.69 2.83 -13.52
CA GLU A 249 4.40 4.21 -13.93
C GLU A 249 3.10 4.78 -13.33
N ASN A 250 2.40 4.04 -12.45
CA ASN A 250 1.11 4.43 -11.86
C ASN A 250 -0.01 4.72 -12.89
N LYS A 251 0.08 4.16 -14.10
CA LYS A 251 -0.97 4.30 -15.13
C LYS A 251 -2.13 3.33 -14.95
N VAL A 252 -1.86 2.21 -14.30
CA VAL A 252 -2.85 1.17 -13.99
C VAL A 252 -2.83 0.85 -12.50
N ARG A 253 -3.96 0.33 -12.01
CA ARG A 253 -4.12 -0.20 -10.65
C ARG A 253 -4.56 -1.66 -10.73
N LEU A 254 -4.04 -2.50 -9.85
CA LEU A 254 -4.53 -3.87 -9.69
C LEU A 254 -5.73 -3.92 -8.75
N MET A 255 -6.64 -4.86 -9.00
CA MET A 255 -7.85 -5.07 -8.21
C MET A 255 -7.89 -6.43 -7.53
#